data_AF-A0A932PA60-F1
#
_entry.id   AF-A0A932PA60-F1
#
_cell.length_a   1.000
_cell.length_b   1.000
_cell.length_c   1.000
_cell.angle_alpha   90.00
_cell.angle_beta   90.00
_cell.angle_gamma   90.00
#
_symmetry.space_group_name_H-M   'P 1'
#
loop_
_entity.id
_entity.type
_entity.pdbx_description
1 polymer ?
#
loop_
_entity_poly.entity_id
_entity_poly.type
_entity_poly.pdbx_seq_one_letter_code
_entity_poly.pdbx_strand_id
1 'polypeptide(L)' 'VLADSDKTVAKAYGVLSDRGFANRWTFYIGKDGVIQFIDQKVNTKDHGKDVAKKLEELGVPKK' A
#
# COMPACT_ATOMS: atom_id res chain seq x y z
N VAL A 1 -2.78 2.54 -14.62
CA VAL A 1 -2.27 3.61 -13.73
C VAL A 1 -3.47 4.29 -13.10
N LEU A 2 -3.48 4.49 -11.79
CA LEU A 2 -4.47 5.33 -11.10
C LEU A 2 -3.83 6.71 -10.92
N ALA A 3 -4.47 7.77 -11.41
CA ALA A 3 -3.96 9.14 -11.33
C ALA A 3 -4.73 9.91 -10.24
N ASP A 4 -4.00 10.48 -9.27
CA ASP A 4 -4.53 11.31 -8.18
C ASP A 4 -4.00 12.76 -8.33
N SER A 5 -4.41 13.43 -9.41
CA SER A 5 -3.86 14.75 -9.79
C SER A 5 -4.23 15.87 -8.80
N ASP A 6 -5.39 15.77 -8.15
CA ASP A 6 -5.88 16.72 -7.14
C ASP A 6 -5.43 16.37 -5.70
N LYS A 7 -4.75 15.22 -5.54
CA LYS A 7 -4.21 14.70 -4.28
C LYS A 7 -5.28 14.40 -3.24
N THR A 8 -6.54 14.24 -3.65
CA THR A 8 -7.65 13.97 -2.73
C THR A 8 -7.52 12.60 -2.09
N VAL A 9 -7.11 11.59 -2.86
CA VAL A 9 -6.90 10.23 -2.35
C VAL A 9 -5.70 10.18 -1.43
N ALA A 10 -4.57 10.78 -1.83
CA ALA A 10 -3.36 10.81 -1.00
C ALA A 10 -3.60 11.50 0.35
N LYS A 11 -4.44 12.54 0.41
CA LYS A 11 -4.86 13.18 1.67
C LYS A 11 -5.76 12.27 2.49
N ALA A 12 -6.77 11.66 1.88
CA ALA A 12 -7.71 10.77 2.58
C ALA A 12 -7.00 9.56 3.21
N TYR A 13 -5.99 9.01 2.54
CA TYR A 13 -5.17 7.91 3.03
C TYR A 13 -4.06 8.36 4.00
N GLY A 14 -3.92 9.66 4.27
CA GLY A 14 -2.88 10.20 5.16
C GLY A 14 -1.46 10.01 4.64
N VAL A 15 -1.28 9.75 3.34
CA VAL A 15 0.04 9.48 2.73
C VAL A 15 0.68 10.70 2.12
N LEU A 16 -0.04 11.82 1.98
CA LEU A 16 0.54 13.04 1.43
C LEU A 16 1.64 13.58 2.37
N SER A 17 2.88 13.60 1.89
CA SER A 17 4.01 14.18 2.60
C SER A 17 4.06 15.71 2.47
N ASP A 18 4.81 16.36 3.36
CA ASP A 18 5.06 17.81 3.33
C ASP A 18 5.74 18.28 2.03
N ARG A 19 6.41 17.37 1.31
CA ARG A 19 7.02 17.64 0.00
C ARG A 19 6.01 17.68 -1.14
N GLY A 20 4.73 17.41 -0.85
CA GLY A 20 3.64 17.48 -1.82
C GLY A 20 3.44 16.22 -2.65
N PHE A 21 4.12 15.12 -2.32
CA PHE A 21 3.97 13.81 -2.96
C PHE A 21 3.52 12.75 -1.95
N ALA A 22 2.88 11.68 -2.42
CA ALA A 22 2.53 10.55 -1.57
C ALA A 22 3.79 9.82 -1.08
N ASN A 23 3.80 9.43 0.19
CA ASN A 23 4.81 8.55 0.77
C ASN A 23 4.74 7.18 0.11
N ARG A 24 5.89 6.49 0.03
CA ARG A 24 5.96 5.15 -0.56
C ARG A 24 5.49 4.09 0.43
N TRP A 25 4.19 3.87 0.48
CA TRP A 25 3.57 2.87 1.35
C TRP A 25 2.87 1.80 0.51
N THR A 26 2.72 0.60 1.08
CA THR A 26 1.95 -0.49 0.46
C THR A 26 0.72 -0.78 1.32
N PHE A 27 -0.46 -0.65 0.71
CA PHE A 27 -1.73 -0.98 1.34
C PHE A 27 -2.18 -2.36 0.89
N TYR A 28 -2.45 -3.24 1.85
CA TYR A 28 -3.05 -4.54 1.61
C TYR A 28 -4.55 -4.40 1.87
N ILE A 29 -5.33 -4.37 0.79
CA ILE A 29 -6.78 -4.16 0.84
C ILE A 29 -7.47 -5.47 0.52
N GLY A 30 -8.33 -5.93 1.43
CA GLY A 30 -9.14 -7.13 1.24
C GLY A 30 -10.17 -6.94 0.13
N LYS A 31 -10.78 -8.04 -0.32
CA LYS A 31 -11.84 -8.01 -1.36
C LYS A 31 -13.10 -7.27 -0.90
N ASP A 32 -13.28 -7.15 0.40
CA ASP A 32 -14.30 -6.38 1.10
C ASP A 32 -14.00 -4.86 1.13
N GLY A 33 -12.84 -4.44 0.63
CA GLY A 33 -12.40 -3.03 0.65
C GLY A 33 -11.77 -2.60 1.97
N VAL A 34 -11.59 -3.52 2.93
CA VAL A 34 -10.99 -3.21 4.24
C VAL A 34 -9.47 -3.26 4.14
N ILE A 35 -8.80 -2.25 4.68
CA ILE A 35 -7.33 -2.24 4.80
C ILE A 35 -6.93 -3.24 5.89
N GLN A 36 -6.26 -4.31 5.47
CA GLN A 36 -5.78 -5.37 6.36
C GLN A 36 -4.39 -5.06 6.92
N PHE A 37 -3.55 -4.36 6.15
CA PHE A 37 -2.22 -3.96 6.58
C PHE A 37 -1.71 -2.75 5.81
N ILE A 38 -0.87 -1.93 6.45
CA ILE A 38 -0.17 -0.80 5.83
C ILE A 38 1.32 -0.97 6.09
N ASP A 39 2.09 -1.22 5.04
CA ASP A 39 3.55 -1.21 5.10
C ASP A 39 4.08 0.20 4.79
N GLN A 40 4.63 0.86 5.80
CA GLN A 40 5.20 2.21 5.69
C GLN A 40 6.73 2.21 5.48
N LYS A 41 7.39 1.06 5.64
CA LYS A 41 8.86 0.92 5.60
C LYS A 41 9.30 0.05 4.44
N VAL A 42 8.74 0.32 3.27
CA VAL A 42 8.99 -0.45 2.05
C VAL A 42 10.47 -0.43 1.69
N ASN A 43 11.12 -1.60 1.70
CA ASN A 43 12.45 -1.79 1.16
C ASN A 43 12.35 -2.22 -0.32
N THR A 44 12.78 -1.37 -1.24
CA THR A 44 12.65 -1.63 -2.69
C THR A 44 13.40 -2.85 -3.17
N LYS A 45 14.51 -3.19 -2.51
CA LYS A 45 15.40 -4.25 -2.97
C LYS A 45 14.74 -5.62 -2.86
N ASP A 46 13.99 -5.82 -1.78
CA ASP A 46 13.41 -7.12 -1.42
C ASP A 46 11.87 -7.11 -1.41
N HIS A 47 11.25 -5.99 -1.79
CA HIS A 47 9.79 -5.75 -1.70
C HIS A 47 8.95 -6.89 -2.28
N GLY A 48 9.32 -7.43 -3.44
CA GLY A 48 8.55 -8.52 -4.06
C GLY A 48 8.41 -9.75 -3.16
N LYS A 49 9.45 -10.08 -2.38
CA LYS A 49 9.41 -11.18 -1.41
C LYS A 49 8.60 -10.80 -0.18
N ASP A 50 8.76 -9.57 0.29
CA ASP A 50 8.04 -9.05 1.46
C ASP A 50 6.52 -9.04 1.22
N VAL A 51 6.08 -8.64 0.01
CA VAL A 51 4.67 -8.70 -0.39
C VAL A 51 4.16 -10.13 -0.41
N ALA A 52 4.88 -11.06 -1.05
CA ALA A 52 4.46 -12.45 -1.13
C ALA A 52 4.29 -13.07 0.27
N LYS A 53 5.28 -12.84 1.16
CA LYS A 53 5.21 -13.28 2.55
C LYS A 53 4.03 -12.64 3.29
N LYS A 54 3.78 -11.34 3.09
CA LYS A 54 2.67 -10.67 3.76
C LYS A 54 1.30 -11.17 3.28
N LEU A 55 1.16 -11.48 2.00
CA LEU A 55 -0.05 -12.07 1.45
C LEU A 55 -0.32 -13.48 2.01
N GLU A 56 0.74 -14.28 2.24
CA GLU A 56 0.63 -15.57 2.93
C GLU A 56 0.18 -15.40 4.39
N GLU A 57 0.79 -14.45 5.12
CA GLU A 57 0.39 -14.13 6.51
C GLU A 57 -1.07 -13.68 6.60
N LEU A 58 -1.56 -12.93 5.60
CA LEU A 58 -2.94 -12.47 5.52
C LEU A 58 -3.92 -13.56 5.02
N GLY A 59 -3.45 -14.77 4.75
CA GLY A 59 -4.29 -15.90 4.33
C GLY A 59 -4.89 -15.73 2.93
N VAL A 60 -4.28 -14.92 2.06
CA VAL A 60 -4.77 -14.72 0.70
C VAL A 60 -4.52 -16.01 -0.09
N PRO A 61 -5.55 -16.64 -0.70
CA PRO A 61 -5.39 -17.87 -1.44
C PRO A 61 -4.46 -17.65 -2.64
N LYS A 62 -3.41 -18.48 -2.74
CA LYS A 62 -2.54 -18.54 -3.92
C LYS A 62 -3.36 -19.06 -5.10
N LYS A 63 -3.30 -18.35 -6.22
CA LYS A 63 -3.99 -18.71 -7.46
C LYS A 63 -3.01 -19.29 -8.47
#